data_AF-X0WRK6-F1
#
_entry.id   AF-X0WRK6-F1
#
_cell.length_a   1.000
_cell.length_b   1.000
_cell.length_c   1.000
_cell.angle_alpha   90.00
_cell.angle_beta   90.00
_cell.angle_gamma   90.00
#
_symmetry.space_group_name_H-M   'P 1'
#
loop_
_entity.id
_entity.type
_entity.pdbx_description
1 polymer ?
#
loop_
_entity_poly.entity_id
_entity_poly.type
_entity_poly.pdbx_seq_one_letter_code
_entity_poly.pdbx_strand_id
1 'polypeptide(L)'
;SGEFIGWDDPRTWSIQSLKRRGITVKAIREFVEEIGLNKQDISIPIDILYSINRKIIDPIANRYSFVKNPVGLNILKKPKMEKIEMLIHPDKAETKEIKIGKIFISDDDFKKLKNKEIRLLHLYNIQLGEKVKFTSEENKEIPKINWVSDGEKTRILMPDGKWVEGLAEKAVESIDEGEMIQFERNFFCRFDKVEKDMTYEFWFSHR
;
A
#
# COMPACT_ATOMS: atom_id res chain seq x y z
N SER A 1 18.63 26.53 4.31
CA SER A 1 17.74 25.76 5.18
C SER A 1 17.66 24.34 4.62
N GLY A 2 18.23 23.35 5.30
CA GLY A 2 18.23 21.93 4.85
C GLY A 2 16.91 21.22 5.15
N GLU A 3 15.78 21.90 4.94
CA GLU A 3 14.45 21.38 5.28
C GLU A 3 13.96 20.33 4.28
N PHE A 4 14.44 20.38 3.04
CA PHE A 4 14.13 19.42 1.97
C PHE A 4 15.31 18.50 1.70
N ILE A 5 15.00 17.25 1.34
CA ILE A 5 16.04 16.27 0.94
C ILE A 5 16.70 16.63 -0.40
N GLY A 6 16.06 17.45 -1.22
CA GLY A 6 16.53 17.86 -2.54
C GLY A 6 15.39 18.39 -3.41
N TRP A 7 15.66 18.60 -4.70
CA TRP A 7 14.64 18.97 -5.68
C TRP A 7 13.58 17.90 -5.88
N ASP A 8 13.90 16.66 -5.57
CA ASP A 8 13.00 15.51 -5.65
C ASP A 8 12.20 15.28 -4.37
N ASP A 9 12.35 16.12 -3.34
CA ASP A 9 11.56 16.03 -2.12
C ASP A 9 10.05 16.06 -2.43
N PRO A 10 9.23 15.17 -1.83
CA PRO A 10 7.81 15.04 -2.15
C PRO A 10 6.98 16.33 -1.95
N ARG A 11 7.49 17.28 -1.14
CA ARG A 11 6.83 18.56 -0.84
C ARG A 11 7.04 19.64 -1.90
N THR A 12 8.01 19.47 -2.80
CA THR A 12 8.44 20.52 -3.74
C THR A 12 7.58 20.63 -4.99
N TRP A 13 6.76 19.62 -5.31
CA TRP A 13 5.95 19.53 -6.54
C TRP A 13 6.73 19.74 -7.85
N SER A 14 8.05 19.64 -7.81
CA SER A 14 8.89 19.70 -9.00
C SER A 14 8.63 18.50 -9.91
N ILE A 15 9.06 18.57 -11.17
CA ILE A 15 9.01 17.41 -12.07
C ILE A 15 9.84 16.24 -11.52
N GLN A 16 10.97 16.53 -10.87
CA GLN A 16 11.81 15.52 -10.21
C GLN A 16 11.05 14.81 -9.08
N SER A 17 10.33 15.57 -8.25
CA SER A 17 9.50 15.06 -7.16
C SER A 17 8.34 14.20 -7.69
N LEU A 18 7.60 14.71 -8.68
CA LEU A 18 6.50 13.98 -9.32
C LEU A 18 7.00 12.66 -9.94
N LYS A 19 8.14 12.70 -10.65
CA LYS A 19 8.77 11.50 -11.23
C LYS A 19 9.17 10.49 -10.15
N ARG A 20 9.85 10.93 -9.08
CA ARG A 20 10.31 10.03 -7.99
C ARG A 20 9.15 9.43 -7.19
N ARG A 21 8.02 10.13 -7.12
CA ARG A 21 6.73 9.63 -6.59
C ARG A 21 5.97 8.72 -7.55
N GLY A 22 6.45 8.50 -8.77
CA GLY A 22 5.78 7.63 -9.75
C GLY A 22 4.59 8.26 -10.47
N ILE A 23 4.52 9.60 -10.53
CA ILE A 23 3.62 10.30 -11.44
C ILE A 23 4.21 10.22 -12.85
N THR A 24 3.46 9.62 -13.77
CA THR A 24 3.94 9.34 -15.13
C THR A 24 3.97 10.62 -15.98
N VAL A 25 4.90 10.67 -16.93
CA VAL A 25 4.96 11.75 -17.93
C VAL A 25 3.66 11.84 -18.72
N LYS A 26 3.05 10.69 -19.03
CA LYS A 26 1.76 10.60 -19.70
C LYS A 26 0.66 11.27 -18.88
N ALA A 27 0.58 10.99 -17.57
CA ALA A 27 -0.41 11.63 -16.69
C ALA A 27 -0.25 13.16 -16.64
N ILE A 28 0.98 13.67 -16.59
CA ILE A 28 1.23 15.11 -16.56
C ILE A 28 0.77 15.77 -17.86
N ARG A 29 1.03 15.14 -19.01
CA ARG A 29 0.57 15.66 -20.31
C ARG A 29 -0.95 15.68 -20.42
N GLU A 30 -1.59 14.56 -20.11
CA GLU A 30 -3.06 14.45 -20.11
C GLU A 30 -3.69 15.46 -19.13
N PHE A 31 -3.09 15.67 -17.95
CA PHE A 31 -3.54 16.69 -17.00
C PHE A 31 -3.47 18.10 -17.59
N VAL A 32 -2.34 18.49 -18.19
CA VAL A 32 -2.20 19.82 -18.80
C VAL A 32 -3.15 20.01 -19.99
N GLU A 33 -3.37 18.97 -20.80
CA GLU A 33 -4.33 18.98 -21.90
C GLU A 33 -5.77 19.14 -21.42
N GLU A 34 -6.16 18.45 -20.34
CA GLU A 34 -7.51 18.52 -19.74
C GLU A 34 -7.81 19.90 -19.16
N ILE A 35 -6.80 20.55 -18.55
CA ILE A 35 -6.93 21.92 -18.03
C ILE A 35 -7.13 22.91 -19.18
N GLY A 36 -6.43 22.70 -20.28
CA GLY A 36 -6.40 23.59 -21.42
C GLY A 36 -5.70 24.93 -21.13
N LEU A 37 -5.71 25.81 -22.12
CA LEU A 37 -5.17 27.15 -21.98
C LEU A 37 -6.30 28.12 -21.64
N ASN A 38 -6.17 28.82 -20.52
CA ASN A 38 -7.03 29.95 -20.20
C ASN A 38 -6.16 31.20 -19.93
N LYS A 39 -6.81 32.37 -19.83
CA LYS A 39 -6.16 33.62 -19.42
C LYS A 39 -6.46 34.00 -17.96
N GLN A 40 -7.16 33.16 -17.21
CA GLN A 40 -7.67 33.44 -15.87
C GLN A 40 -7.00 32.52 -14.86
N ASP A 41 -6.55 33.06 -13.74
CA ASP A 41 -5.97 32.22 -12.70
C ASP A 41 -7.00 31.20 -12.19
N ILE A 42 -6.69 29.91 -12.37
CA ILE A 42 -7.50 28.79 -11.91
C ILE A 42 -6.69 27.94 -10.93
N SER A 43 -7.34 27.56 -9.84
CA SER A 43 -6.80 26.58 -8.90
C SER A 43 -7.47 25.24 -9.17
N ILE A 44 -6.66 24.21 -9.35
CA ILE A 44 -7.12 22.91 -9.81
C ILE A 44 -6.85 21.87 -8.73
N PRO A 45 -7.86 21.08 -8.32
CA PRO A 45 -7.65 20.02 -7.34
C PRO A 45 -6.64 19.01 -7.87
N ILE A 46 -5.68 18.64 -7.02
CA ILE A 46 -4.66 17.67 -7.42
C ILE A 46 -5.22 16.27 -7.68
N ASP A 47 -6.39 15.97 -7.11
CA ASP A 47 -7.07 14.69 -7.30
C ASP A 47 -7.34 14.37 -8.77
N ILE A 48 -7.41 15.39 -9.64
CA ILE A 48 -7.51 15.19 -11.09
C ILE A 48 -6.23 14.54 -11.63
N LEU A 49 -5.05 15.08 -11.34
CA LEU A 49 -3.77 14.48 -11.74
C LEU A 49 -3.62 13.06 -11.18
N TYR A 50 -4.03 12.84 -9.94
CA TYR A 50 -4.00 11.53 -9.30
C TYR A 50 -4.96 10.53 -9.95
N SER A 51 -6.16 10.96 -10.34
CA SER A 51 -7.12 10.13 -11.06
C SER A 51 -6.58 9.70 -12.41
N ILE A 52 -5.97 10.62 -13.16
CA ILE A 52 -5.33 10.34 -14.45
C ILE A 52 -4.18 9.34 -14.26
N ASN A 53 -3.28 9.60 -13.31
CA ASN A 53 -2.15 8.71 -13.06
C ASN A 53 -2.61 7.32 -12.60
N ARG A 54 -3.66 7.24 -11.79
CA ARG A 54 -4.27 5.99 -11.36
C ARG A 54 -4.76 5.17 -12.55
N LYS A 55 -5.47 5.77 -13.51
CA LYS A 55 -5.94 5.06 -14.71
C LYS A 55 -4.79 4.43 -15.52
N ILE A 56 -3.60 5.03 -15.48
CA ILE A 56 -2.40 4.55 -16.17
C ILE A 56 -1.70 3.44 -15.38
N ILE A 57 -1.58 3.61 -14.05
CA ILE A 57 -0.80 2.72 -13.18
C ILE A 57 -1.59 1.51 -12.70
N ASP A 58 -2.90 1.66 -12.46
CA ASP A 58 -3.75 0.61 -11.88
C ASP A 58 -3.65 -0.74 -12.61
N PRO A 59 -3.73 -0.80 -13.96
CA PRO A 59 -3.69 -2.07 -14.69
C PRO A 59 -2.34 -2.79 -14.64
N ILE A 60 -1.25 -2.06 -14.39
CA ILE A 60 0.11 -2.60 -14.40
C ILE A 60 0.64 -2.90 -12.99
N ALA A 61 0.16 -2.18 -11.98
CA ALA A 61 0.68 -2.22 -10.62
C ALA A 61 0.24 -3.46 -9.85
N ASN A 62 1.22 -4.33 -9.56
CA ASN A 62 1.02 -5.51 -8.73
C ASN A 62 0.57 -5.12 -7.31
N ARG A 63 -0.25 -5.97 -6.71
CA ARG A 63 -0.90 -5.76 -5.41
C ARG A 63 -0.05 -6.37 -4.32
N TYR A 64 0.16 -5.62 -3.24
CA TYR A 64 0.88 -6.05 -2.05
C TYR A 64 0.13 -5.68 -0.78
N SER A 65 0.44 -6.36 0.32
CA SER A 65 -0.07 -6.05 1.65
C SER A 65 0.95 -5.25 2.42
N PHE A 66 0.48 -4.16 3.03
CA PHE A 66 1.25 -3.36 3.97
C PHE A 66 0.41 -3.05 5.21
N VAL A 67 1.06 -3.12 6.36
CA VAL A 67 0.49 -2.88 7.68
C VAL A 67 1.38 -1.86 8.39
N LYS A 68 0.86 -0.65 8.59
CA LYS A 68 1.47 0.35 9.47
C LYS A 68 1.33 -0.04 10.93
N ASN A 69 2.30 0.33 11.77
CA ASN A 69 2.28 0.10 13.23
C ASN A 69 1.78 -1.32 13.59
N PRO A 70 2.52 -2.36 13.19
CA PRO A 70 2.03 -3.74 13.19
C PRO A 70 1.77 -4.27 14.60
N VAL A 71 0.59 -4.85 14.81
CA VAL A 71 0.22 -5.60 16.01
C VAL A 71 0.10 -7.07 15.65
N GLY A 72 0.90 -7.91 16.32
CA GLY A 72 0.88 -9.35 16.11
C GLY A 72 -0.37 -9.99 16.73
N LEU A 73 -1.06 -10.83 15.96
CA LEU A 73 -2.23 -11.55 16.41
C LEU A 73 -1.88 -12.97 16.86
N ASN A 74 -2.41 -13.37 18.02
CA ASN A 74 -2.46 -14.76 18.44
C ASN A 74 -3.87 -15.31 18.23
N ILE A 75 -4.08 -15.99 17.10
CA ILE A 75 -5.41 -16.44 16.65
C ILE A 75 -5.67 -17.85 17.15
N LEU A 76 -6.62 -18.00 18.06
CA LEU A 76 -7.03 -19.29 18.61
C LEU A 76 -7.84 -20.09 17.59
N LYS A 77 -7.61 -21.41 17.56
CA LYS A 77 -8.32 -22.37 16.70
C LYS A 77 -8.25 -22.06 15.19
N LYS A 78 -7.21 -21.36 14.74
CA LYS A 78 -6.98 -21.12 13.30
C LYS A 78 -6.72 -22.43 12.56
N PRO A 79 -7.12 -22.55 11.28
CA PRO A 79 -6.76 -23.69 10.45
C PRO A 79 -5.24 -23.81 10.32
N LYS A 80 -4.74 -25.05 10.18
CA LYS A 80 -3.33 -25.32 9.87
C LYS A 80 -3.12 -25.09 8.38
N MET A 81 -2.69 -23.89 8.02
CA MET A 81 -2.30 -23.52 6.66
C MET A 81 -0.83 -23.13 6.67
N GLU A 82 -0.03 -23.69 5.76
CA GLU A 82 1.38 -23.34 5.60
C GLU A 82 1.57 -22.18 4.62
N LYS A 83 0.69 -22.07 3.64
CA LYS A 83 0.73 -21.08 2.58
C LYS A 83 -0.66 -20.80 2.00
N ILE A 84 -0.80 -19.65 1.37
CA ILE A 84 -1.95 -19.29 0.52
C ILE A 84 -1.45 -18.81 -0.84
N GLU A 85 -2.30 -18.94 -1.83
CA GLU A 85 -2.09 -18.41 -3.18
C GLU A 85 -3.02 -17.23 -3.42
N MET A 86 -2.49 -16.13 -3.94
CA MET A 86 -3.22 -14.89 -4.19
C MET A 86 -2.88 -14.38 -5.57
N LEU A 87 -3.85 -13.80 -6.29
CA LEU A 87 -3.55 -13.10 -7.54
C LEU A 87 -2.61 -11.92 -7.29
N ILE A 88 -1.65 -11.69 -8.18
CA ILE A 88 -0.79 -10.49 -8.10
C ILE A 88 -1.56 -9.23 -8.51
N HIS A 89 -2.62 -9.38 -9.31
CA HIS A 89 -3.50 -8.31 -9.73
C HIS A 89 -4.87 -8.90 -10.09
N PRO A 90 -6.00 -8.25 -9.78
CA PRO A 90 -7.35 -8.78 -10.06
C PRO A 90 -7.56 -9.19 -11.53
N ASP A 91 -6.94 -8.47 -12.46
CA ASP A 91 -7.08 -8.68 -13.90
C ASP A 91 -5.96 -9.53 -14.52
N LYS A 92 -4.99 -10.03 -13.72
CA LYS A 92 -3.90 -10.90 -14.21
C LYS A 92 -4.14 -12.32 -13.71
N ALA A 93 -3.78 -13.32 -14.53
CA ALA A 93 -3.87 -14.73 -14.15
C ALA A 93 -2.73 -15.18 -13.22
N GLU A 94 -1.65 -14.39 -13.14
CA GLU A 94 -0.49 -14.68 -12.32
C GLU A 94 -0.81 -14.61 -10.82
N THR A 95 -0.24 -15.54 -10.07
CA THR A 95 -0.40 -15.66 -8.62
C THR A 95 0.94 -15.52 -7.91
N LYS A 96 0.85 -15.16 -6.63
CA LYS A 96 1.95 -15.17 -5.67
C LYS A 96 1.58 -16.07 -4.49
N GLU A 97 2.61 -16.68 -3.91
CA GLU A 97 2.48 -17.51 -2.72
C GLU A 97 2.86 -16.71 -1.47
N ILE A 98 2.01 -16.75 -0.44
CA ILE A 98 2.29 -16.17 0.87
C ILE A 98 2.38 -17.28 1.90
N LYS A 99 3.57 -17.48 2.47
CA LYS A 99 3.79 -18.40 3.60
C LYS A 99 3.14 -17.85 4.87
N ILE A 100 2.39 -18.68 5.57
CA ILE A 100 1.63 -18.30 6.77
C ILE A 100 2.44 -18.60 8.03
N GLY A 101 2.89 -17.54 8.71
CA GLY A 101 3.56 -17.56 10.00
C GLY A 101 2.84 -16.68 11.01
N LYS A 102 3.54 -15.70 11.59
CA LYS A 102 2.92 -14.74 12.51
C LYS A 102 2.17 -13.67 11.72
N ILE A 103 0.88 -13.53 12.03
CA ILE A 103 0.00 -12.58 11.37
C ILE A 103 0.02 -11.25 12.11
N PHE A 104 0.16 -10.17 11.36
CA PHE A 104 0.13 -8.79 11.84
C PHE A 104 -0.98 -8.01 11.15
N ILE A 105 -1.60 -7.10 11.90
CA ILE A 105 -2.58 -6.11 11.38
C ILE A 105 -2.24 -4.72 11.91
N SER A 106 -2.88 -3.68 11.38
CA SER A 106 -2.60 -2.32 11.84
C SER A 106 -3.14 -2.08 13.25
N ASP A 107 -2.37 -1.38 14.08
CA ASP A 107 -2.81 -0.97 15.42
C ASP A 107 -4.13 -0.17 15.39
N ASP A 108 -4.29 0.69 14.37
CA ASP A 108 -5.49 1.47 14.16
C ASP A 108 -6.72 0.58 13.91
N ASP A 109 -6.59 -0.44 13.05
CA ASP A 109 -7.67 -1.40 12.80
C ASP A 109 -7.96 -2.24 14.04
N PHE A 110 -6.93 -2.68 14.77
CA PHE A 110 -7.09 -3.45 15.99
C PHE A 110 -7.90 -2.68 17.06
N LYS A 111 -7.62 -1.38 17.21
CA LYS A 111 -8.35 -0.50 18.13
C LYS A 111 -9.76 -0.18 17.64
N LYS A 112 -9.91 0.21 16.37
CA LYS A 112 -11.18 0.66 15.79
C LYS A 112 -12.21 -0.48 15.64
N LEU A 113 -11.73 -1.70 15.40
CA LEU A 113 -12.56 -2.89 15.16
C LEU A 113 -12.57 -3.84 16.35
N LYS A 114 -12.18 -3.38 17.53
CA LYS A 114 -12.22 -4.16 18.77
C LYS A 114 -13.63 -4.76 18.98
N ASN A 115 -13.68 -6.04 19.36
CA ASN A 115 -14.91 -6.81 19.59
C ASN A 115 -15.80 -7.01 18.34
N LYS A 116 -15.28 -6.79 17.12
CA LYS A 116 -15.99 -7.09 15.87
C LYS A 116 -15.45 -8.34 15.18
N GLU A 117 -16.33 -9.01 14.43
CA GLU A 117 -15.91 -9.99 13.43
C GLU A 117 -15.40 -9.23 12.20
N ILE A 118 -14.22 -9.62 11.72
CA ILE A 118 -13.55 -8.99 10.59
C ILE A 118 -12.95 -10.06 9.68
N ARG A 119 -12.73 -9.73 8.41
CA ARG A 119 -12.09 -10.61 7.43
C ARG A 119 -10.66 -10.17 7.15
N LEU A 120 -9.71 -11.07 7.37
CA LEU A 120 -8.36 -10.94 6.83
C LEU A 120 -8.44 -11.17 5.32
N LEU A 121 -8.07 -10.19 4.51
CA LEU A 121 -8.20 -10.26 3.05
C LEU A 121 -7.60 -11.55 2.48
N HIS A 122 -8.34 -12.22 1.59
CA HIS A 122 -7.92 -13.46 0.94
C HIS A 122 -7.61 -14.65 1.87
N LEU A 123 -7.86 -14.52 3.18
CA LEU A 123 -7.54 -15.54 4.18
C LEU A 123 -8.82 -16.05 4.85
N TYR A 124 -9.16 -15.57 6.04
CA TYR A 124 -10.35 -16.02 6.78
C TYR A 124 -10.89 -14.94 7.72
N ASN A 125 -12.02 -15.24 8.35
CA ASN A 125 -12.68 -14.38 9.31
C ASN A 125 -12.17 -14.66 10.73
N ILE A 126 -12.03 -13.58 11.51
CA ILE A 126 -11.67 -13.64 12.91
C ILE A 126 -12.57 -12.73 13.75
N GLN A 127 -12.79 -13.13 14.98
CA GLN A 127 -13.37 -12.28 16.02
C GLN A 127 -12.23 -11.58 16.76
N LEU A 128 -12.16 -10.25 16.64
CA LEU A 128 -11.26 -9.43 17.45
C LEU A 128 -11.81 -9.28 18.87
N GLY A 129 -10.90 -9.15 19.85
CA GLY A 129 -11.23 -9.03 21.26
C GLY A 129 -9.98 -9.25 22.12
N GLU A 130 -10.15 -9.48 23.42
CA GLU A 130 -9.03 -9.85 24.31
C GLU A 130 -8.33 -11.14 23.87
N LYS A 131 -9.12 -12.09 23.34
CA LYS A 131 -8.64 -13.30 22.70
C LYS A 131 -9.16 -13.32 21.27
N VAL A 132 -8.24 -13.23 20.31
CA VAL A 132 -8.57 -13.32 18.89
C VAL A 132 -8.88 -14.77 18.54
N LYS A 133 -10.02 -15.00 17.87
CA LYS A 133 -10.49 -16.36 17.53
C LYS A 133 -10.83 -16.45 16.06
N PHE A 134 -10.46 -17.54 15.42
CA PHE A 134 -10.99 -17.90 14.11
C PHE A 134 -12.50 -18.14 14.19
N THR A 135 -13.24 -17.70 13.16
CA THR A 135 -14.68 -17.90 13.07
C THR A 135 -15.09 -18.77 11.87
N SER A 136 -14.73 -18.36 10.65
CA SER A 136 -15.01 -19.14 9.43
C SER A 136 -14.13 -18.71 8.24
N GLU A 137 -14.08 -19.52 7.18
CA GLU A 137 -13.39 -19.17 5.92
C GLU A 137 -14.33 -18.46 4.92
N GLU A 138 -15.64 -18.56 5.14
CA GLU A 138 -16.69 -17.98 4.29
C GLU A 138 -16.46 -16.51 3.97
N ASN A 139 -16.70 -16.11 2.72
CA ASN A 139 -16.62 -14.70 2.35
C ASN A 139 -17.91 -13.96 2.78
N LYS A 140 -17.90 -13.44 4.01
CA LYS A 140 -19.02 -12.66 4.57
C LYS A 140 -18.90 -11.17 4.22
N GLU A 141 -20.05 -10.48 4.17
CA GLU A 141 -20.10 -9.01 4.12
C GLU A 141 -19.80 -8.39 5.50
N ILE A 142 -18.55 -8.52 5.92
CA ILE A 142 -18.02 -7.94 7.16
C ILE A 142 -16.83 -7.02 6.86
N PRO A 143 -16.41 -6.16 7.80
CA PRO A 143 -15.23 -5.31 7.61
C PRO A 143 -14.00 -6.16 7.25
N LYS A 144 -13.44 -5.90 6.08
CA LYS A 144 -12.18 -6.52 5.64
C LYS A 144 -11.03 -5.71 6.23
N ILE A 145 -9.85 -6.28 6.45
CA ILE A 145 -8.59 -5.56 6.74
C ILE A 145 -7.40 -6.20 6.01
N ASN A 146 -6.35 -5.41 5.81
CA ASN A 146 -5.06 -5.94 5.37
C ASN A 146 -4.36 -6.64 6.53
N TRP A 147 -3.46 -7.54 6.18
CA TRP A 147 -2.61 -8.25 7.11
C TRP A 147 -1.31 -8.62 6.43
N VAL A 148 -0.29 -8.92 7.22
CA VAL A 148 1.01 -9.37 6.73
C VAL A 148 1.45 -10.59 7.56
N SER A 149 2.11 -11.54 6.89
CA SER A 149 2.70 -12.74 7.50
C SER A 149 4.22 -12.60 7.53
N ASP A 150 4.83 -12.60 8.72
CA ASP A 150 6.28 -12.50 8.90
C ASP A 150 6.94 -11.46 7.97
N GLY A 151 6.37 -10.25 7.91
CA GLY A 151 6.71 -9.28 6.87
C GLY A 151 8.09 -8.65 6.99
N GLU A 152 8.48 -7.97 5.92
CA GLU A 152 9.71 -7.19 5.82
C GLU A 152 9.51 -5.76 6.33
N LYS A 153 10.53 -5.21 6.97
CA LYS A 153 10.51 -3.82 7.46
C LYS A 153 10.34 -2.90 6.28
N THR A 154 9.36 -2.00 6.35
CA THR A 154 9.05 -1.11 5.24
C THR A 154 8.70 0.27 5.76
N ARG A 155 9.20 1.31 5.08
CA ARG A 155 8.80 2.70 5.32
C ARG A 155 8.36 3.38 4.04
N ILE A 156 7.38 4.27 4.17
CA ILE A 156 6.73 4.92 3.03
C ILE A 156 6.81 6.43 3.24
N LEU A 157 7.46 7.14 2.31
CA LEU A 157 7.57 8.58 2.35
C LEU A 157 6.29 9.22 1.82
N MET A 158 5.60 9.96 2.68
CA MET A 158 4.33 10.61 2.38
C MET A 158 4.53 12.01 1.76
N PRO A 159 3.50 12.58 1.10
CA PRO A 159 3.59 13.90 0.47
C PRO A 159 3.94 15.05 1.42
N ASP A 160 3.64 14.91 2.71
CA ASP A 160 3.98 15.89 3.75
C ASP A 160 5.43 15.76 4.25
N GLY A 161 6.22 14.88 3.64
CA GLY A 161 7.62 14.61 3.99
C GLY A 161 7.80 13.68 5.19
N LYS A 162 6.73 13.11 5.74
CA LYS A 162 6.81 12.17 6.87
C LYS A 162 6.91 10.73 6.41
N TRP A 163 7.59 9.94 7.22
CA TRP A 163 7.66 8.49 7.04
C TRP A 163 6.51 7.80 7.77
N VAL A 164 5.90 6.83 7.08
CA VAL A 164 4.99 5.85 7.68
C VAL A 164 5.70 4.51 7.70
N GLU A 165 5.93 3.98 8.89
CA GLU A 165 6.65 2.72 9.11
C GLU A 165 5.69 1.56 9.35
N GLY A 166 6.10 0.37 8.93
CA GLY A 166 5.30 -0.85 9.05
C GLY A 166 5.99 -2.09 8.51
N LEU A 167 5.16 -3.09 8.22
CA LEU A 167 5.58 -4.33 7.56
C LEU A 167 4.89 -4.45 6.21
N ALA A 168 5.62 -4.84 5.19
CA ALA A 168 5.07 -5.32 3.93
C ALA A 168 5.23 -6.85 3.82
N GLU A 169 4.42 -7.48 2.99
CA GLU A 169 4.61 -8.92 2.70
C GLU A 169 5.96 -9.20 2.03
N LYS A 170 6.51 -10.40 2.23
CA LYS A 170 7.84 -10.78 1.70
C LYS A 170 8.01 -10.68 0.20
N ALA A 171 6.92 -10.75 -0.56
CA ALA A 171 6.98 -10.60 -2.02
C ALA A 171 7.53 -9.23 -2.46
N VAL A 172 7.66 -8.25 -1.56
CA VAL A 172 8.34 -6.98 -1.88
C VAL A 172 9.85 -7.14 -2.17
N GLU A 173 10.47 -8.25 -1.74
CA GLU A 173 11.88 -8.55 -2.00
C GLU A 173 12.20 -8.66 -3.50
N SER A 174 11.21 -9.00 -4.33
CA SER A 174 11.37 -9.18 -5.77
C SER A 174 11.03 -7.94 -6.59
N ILE A 175 10.77 -6.80 -5.95
CA ILE A 175 10.38 -5.56 -6.65
C ILE A 175 11.64 -4.84 -7.14
N ASP A 176 11.62 -4.40 -8.40
CA ASP A 176 12.72 -3.65 -8.99
C ASP A 176 12.65 -2.16 -8.65
N GLU A 177 13.82 -1.51 -8.51
CA GLU A 177 13.90 -0.07 -8.24
C GLU A 177 13.08 0.73 -9.27
N GLY A 178 12.17 1.56 -8.76
CA GLY A 178 11.29 2.40 -9.55
C GLY A 178 10.03 1.75 -10.06
N GLU A 179 9.79 0.48 -9.76
CA GLU A 179 8.54 -0.20 -10.06
C GLU A 179 7.37 0.42 -9.27
N MET A 180 6.21 0.49 -9.94
CA MET A 180 4.96 0.97 -9.37
C MET A 180 4.14 -0.20 -8.84
N ILE A 181 3.76 -0.12 -7.58
CA ILE A 181 2.92 -1.12 -6.91
C ILE A 181 1.71 -0.48 -6.25
N GLN A 182 0.74 -1.30 -5.88
CA GLN A 182 -0.35 -0.90 -5.00
C GLN A 182 -0.27 -1.67 -3.70
N PHE A 183 -0.17 -0.98 -2.58
CA PHE A 183 -0.53 -1.59 -1.31
C PHE A 183 -2.06 -1.63 -1.22
N GLU A 184 -2.64 -2.83 -1.23
CA GLU A 184 -4.09 -3.05 -1.31
C GLU A 184 -4.82 -2.15 -0.32
N ARG A 185 -5.91 -1.51 -0.76
CA ARG A 185 -6.77 -0.63 0.07
C ARG A 185 -6.11 0.60 0.71
N ASN A 186 -4.83 0.81 0.47
CA ASN A 186 -4.08 1.92 1.02
C ASN A 186 -3.86 2.96 -0.07
N PHE A 187 -2.94 2.67 -1.00
CA PHE A 187 -2.46 3.63 -2.00
C PHE A 187 -1.44 2.99 -2.95
N PHE A 188 -1.14 3.70 -4.03
CA PHE A 188 -0.05 3.40 -4.95
C PHE A 188 1.27 3.97 -4.44
N CYS A 189 2.34 3.21 -4.65
CA CYS A 189 3.70 3.60 -4.31
C CYS A 189 4.68 3.27 -5.44
N ARG A 190 5.79 3.99 -5.46
CA ARG A 190 6.99 3.64 -6.22
C ARG A 190 8.03 3.07 -5.26
N PHE A 191 8.61 1.92 -5.59
CA PHE A 191 9.76 1.41 -4.85
C PHE A 191 10.99 2.28 -5.12
N ASP A 192 11.74 2.64 -4.08
CA ASP A 192 12.88 3.56 -4.21
C ASP A 192 14.22 2.87 -3.92
N LYS A 193 14.34 2.15 -2.80
CA LYS A 193 15.58 1.41 -2.45
C LYS A 193 15.38 0.52 -1.23
N VAL A 194 16.38 -0.32 -0.95
CA VAL A 194 16.56 -1.00 0.34
C VAL A 194 17.66 -0.30 1.13
N GLU A 195 17.37 0.04 2.39
CA GLU A 195 18.35 0.61 3.32
C GLU A 195 19.33 -0.44 3.86
N LYS A 196 20.44 0.02 4.46
CA LYS A 196 21.49 -0.88 5.00
C LYS A 196 20.99 -1.83 6.09
N ASP A 197 19.91 -1.47 6.78
CA ASP A 197 19.28 -2.25 7.84
C ASP A 197 18.17 -3.18 7.32
N MET A 198 18.10 -3.37 6.00
CA MET A 198 17.08 -4.16 5.29
C MET A 198 15.67 -3.54 5.35
N THR A 199 15.55 -2.23 5.57
CA THR A 199 14.27 -1.54 5.45
C THR A 199 13.98 -1.20 3.99
N TYR A 200 12.84 -1.66 3.47
CA TYR A 200 12.37 -1.32 2.13
C TYR A 200 11.73 0.06 2.11
N GLU A 201 12.16 0.92 1.19
CA GLU A 201 11.64 2.26 1.03
C GLU A 201 10.74 2.41 -0.18
N PHE A 202 9.58 3.00 0.07
CA PHE A 202 8.63 3.35 -0.96
C PHE A 202 8.29 4.83 -0.87
N TRP A 203 7.92 5.40 -2.01
CA TRP A 203 7.44 6.76 -2.12
C TRP A 203 5.96 6.74 -2.47
N PHE A 204 5.16 7.42 -1.66
CA PHE A 204 3.74 7.55 -1.90
C PHE A 204 3.49 8.29 -3.22
N SER A 205 2.62 7.71 -4.05
CA SER A 205 2.17 8.33 -5.29
C SER A 205 0.83 9.03 -5.08
N HIS A 206 -0.24 8.24 -4.94
CA HIS A 206 -1.64 8.67 -4.87
C HIS A 206 -2.54 7.52 -4.34
N ARG A 207 -3.81 7.82 -4.05
CA ARG A 207 -4.80 6.84 -3.54
C ARG A 207 -5.69 6.23 -4.61
#